data_AF-A0A7J7SA82-F1
#
_entry.id   AF-A0A7J7SA82-F1
#
_cell.length_a   1.000
_cell.length_b   1.000
_cell.length_c   1.000
_cell.angle_alpha   90.00
_cell.angle_beta   90.00
_cell.angle_gamma   90.00
#
_symmetry.space_group_name_H-M   'P 1'
#
loop_
_entity.id
_entity.type
_entity.pdbx_description
1 polymer ?
#
loop_
_entity_poly.entity_id
_entity_poly.type
_entity_poly.pdbx_seq_one_letter_code
_entity_poly.pdbx_strand_id
1 'polypeptide(L)'
;MLRSSRNATSLPSLLFSALVVTGGPLDGPYRLKQFHFHWGQMHNVGSEHMVDGKSFPCEPRIFYLNSAHCFPGLCVQKEFSAGQIQSRHTLANKPSRTVFSIQGLAEPPPPLHGPHAALQLHLVHWNAKKYSTFGEAASAPDGLAVVGVFLEIGAEHPYMNRLTDALYMVRFKGTTAQFSCFQPNCLLPASRHYWTYPGSLTTPPLSESVTWIVLREPISISERQMEKFRGLHFTSVDDERIHMVNNFRPPQPLMGRLVKASFRA
;
A
#
# COMPACT_ATOMS: atom_id res chain seq x y z
N MET A 1 6.53 -28.89 -3.59
CA MET A 1 7.70 -29.53 -2.95
C MET A 1 8.93 -29.17 -3.78
N LEU A 2 9.77 -28.24 -3.32
CA LEU A 2 11.18 -28.17 -3.73
C LEU A 2 11.96 -27.42 -2.64
N ARG A 3 12.94 -28.13 -2.09
CA ARG A 3 13.84 -27.74 -1.00
C ARG A 3 14.92 -26.80 -1.54
N SER A 4 15.37 -25.84 -0.73
CA SER A 4 16.67 -25.19 -0.94
C SER A 4 17.57 -25.50 0.26
N SER A 5 18.72 -26.11 -0.04
CA SER A 5 19.74 -26.58 0.90
C SER A 5 20.62 -25.45 1.42
N ARG A 6 21.08 -25.61 2.67
CA ARG A 6 21.90 -24.67 3.44
C ARG A 6 23.35 -24.62 2.94
N ASN A 7 23.98 -23.44 3.03
CA ASN A 7 25.18 -23.13 3.84
C ASN A 7 25.98 -21.96 3.24
N ALA A 8 25.88 -20.77 3.84
CA ALA A 8 26.95 -19.77 3.87
C ALA A 8 26.68 -18.80 5.03
N THR A 9 27.71 -18.60 5.83
CA THR A 9 27.75 -18.04 7.18
C THR A 9 27.63 -16.51 7.24
N SER A 10 26.76 -16.03 8.15
CA SER A 10 26.88 -14.84 9.01
C SER A 10 26.99 -13.39 8.49
N LEU A 11 26.76 -13.08 7.21
CA LEU A 11 26.60 -11.69 6.71
C LEU A 11 25.20 -11.27 6.15
N PRO A 12 24.20 -12.15 5.92
CA PRO A 12 22.87 -11.81 5.38
C PRO A 12 21.92 -10.91 6.18
N SER A 13 22.01 -10.90 7.50
CA SER A 13 20.92 -10.37 8.35
C SER A 13 20.95 -8.85 8.51
N LEU A 14 22.09 -8.21 8.22
CA LEU A 14 22.35 -6.79 8.51
C LEU A 14 21.79 -5.81 7.46
N LEU A 15 21.55 -6.25 6.22
CA LEU A 15 21.03 -5.37 5.16
C LEU A 15 19.50 -5.20 5.22
N PHE A 16 18.76 -6.19 5.70
CA PHE A 16 17.31 -6.09 5.89
C PHE A 16 16.89 -5.44 7.20
N SER A 17 17.78 -5.34 8.20
CA SER A 17 17.49 -4.62 9.45
C SER A 17 17.44 -3.10 9.28
N ALA A 18 17.85 -2.58 8.12
CA ALA A 18 18.00 -1.14 7.92
C ALA A 18 16.72 -0.40 7.53
N LEU A 19 15.77 -1.04 6.83
CA LEU A 19 14.52 -0.40 6.42
C LEU A 19 13.42 -0.69 7.43
N VAL A 20 13.35 0.16 8.45
CA VAL A 20 12.36 0.09 9.52
C VAL A 20 11.59 1.40 9.64
N VAL A 21 10.33 1.30 10.08
CA VAL A 21 9.57 2.44 10.61
C VAL A 21 9.56 2.34 12.13
N THR A 22 9.70 3.47 12.81
CA THR A 22 9.71 3.55 14.28
C THR A 22 9.24 4.92 14.75
N GLY A 23 8.99 5.05 16.06
CA GLY A 23 8.45 6.26 16.67
C GLY A 23 6.96 6.45 16.44
N GLY A 24 6.45 7.64 16.78
CA GLY A 24 5.04 7.96 16.66
C GLY A 24 4.15 7.03 17.50
N PRO A 25 3.17 6.32 16.91
CA PRO A 25 2.28 5.41 17.65
C PRO A 25 2.88 4.01 17.89
N LEU A 26 4.08 3.71 17.38
CA LEU A 26 4.64 2.36 17.36
C LEU A 26 5.47 2.06 18.61
N ASP A 27 5.27 0.88 19.19
CA ASP A 27 6.14 0.35 20.24
C ASP A 27 7.31 -0.44 19.63
N GLY A 28 8.34 0.30 19.25
CA GLY A 28 9.57 -0.24 18.67
C GLY A 28 9.61 -0.23 17.13
N PRO A 29 10.63 -0.89 16.53
CA PRO A 29 10.84 -0.87 15.09
C PRO A 29 10.03 -1.95 14.35
N TYR A 30 9.45 -1.58 13.21
CA TYR A 30 8.74 -2.49 12.31
C TYR A 30 9.51 -2.57 10.98
N ARG A 31 9.85 -3.78 10.55
CA ARG A 31 10.66 -4.03 9.34
C ARG A 31 9.78 -3.94 8.09
N LEU A 32 10.22 -3.21 7.07
CA LEU A 32 9.55 -3.15 5.77
C LEU A 32 9.53 -4.55 5.12
N LYS A 33 8.34 -5.00 4.71
CA LYS A 33 8.12 -6.28 4.02
C LYS A 33 7.91 -6.08 2.53
N GLN A 34 7.03 -5.15 2.15
CA GLN A 34 6.63 -4.90 0.77
C GLN A 34 5.95 -3.54 0.67
N PHE A 35 5.72 -3.08 -0.55
CA PHE A 35 4.90 -1.90 -0.80
C PHE A 35 4.01 -2.09 -2.02
N HIS A 36 2.92 -1.35 -2.09
CA HIS A 36 2.00 -1.44 -3.21
C HIS A 36 1.16 -0.18 -3.35
N PHE A 37 0.42 -0.10 -4.46
CA PHE A 37 -0.37 1.06 -4.79
C PHE A 37 -1.82 0.65 -5.05
N HIS A 38 -2.73 1.56 -4.70
CA HIS A 38 -4.14 1.54 -5.05
C HIS A 38 -4.44 2.77 -5.89
N TRP A 39 -5.18 2.62 -6.99
CA TRP A 39 -5.46 3.72 -7.92
C TRP A 39 -6.80 3.58 -8.65
N GLY A 40 -7.27 4.71 -9.15
CA GLY A 40 -8.51 4.80 -9.91
C GLY A 40 -8.30 4.93 -11.42
N GLN A 41 -9.39 4.67 -12.14
CA GLN A 41 -9.47 4.93 -13.57
C GLN A 41 -9.45 6.44 -13.88
N MET A 42 -10.09 7.25 -13.04
CA MET A 42 -10.20 8.71 -13.19
C MET A 42 -9.34 9.43 -12.15
N HIS A 43 -9.13 10.74 -12.35
CA HIS A 43 -8.26 11.55 -11.47
C HIS A 43 -8.88 11.82 -10.11
N ASN A 44 -10.21 11.71 -10.03
CA ASN A 44 -10.98 12.02 -8.83
C ASN A 44 -11.22 10.84 -7.88
N VAL A 45 -10.69 9.66 -8.22
CA VAL A 45 -10.90 8.41 -7.49
C VAL A 45 -9.61 7.59 -7.46
N GLY A 46 -9.40 6.79 -6.41
CA GLY A 46 -8.27 5.86 -6.37
C GLY A 46 -7.59 5.66 -5.03
N SER A 47 -7.57 6.69 -4.16
CA SER A 47 -7.12 6.51 -2.78
C SER A 47 -8.14 5.67 -1.98
N GLU A 48 -7.67 4.78 -1.11
CA GLU A 48 -8.56 4.10 -0.17
C GLU A 48 -8.98 5.05 0.95
N HIS A 49 -8.00 5.74 1.56
CA HIS A 49 -8.27 6.75 2.58
C HIS A 49 -8.79 8.04 1.96
N MET A 50 -9.56 8.77 2.75
CA MET A 50 -10.08 10.10 2.43
C MET A 50 -9.76 11.06 3.56
N VAL A 51 -9.58 12.33 3.21
CA VAL A 51 -9.53 13.45 4.16
C VAL A 51 -10.73 14.34 3.85
N ASP A 52 -11.55 14.63 4.85
CA ASP A 52 -12.76 15.46 4.77
C ASP A 52 -13.72 15.07 3.63
N GLY A 53 -13.90 13.77 3.41
CA GLY A 53 -14.85 13.23 2.43
C GLY A 53 -14.39 13.27 0.96
N LYS A 54 -13.12 13.59 0.69
CA LYS A 54 -12.56 13.58 -0.67
C LYS A 54 -12.04 12.20 -1.11
N SER A 55 -12.93 11.34 -1.62
CA SER A 55 -12.83 10.39 -2.78
C SER A 55 -14.05 9.41 -2.76
N PHE A 56 -14.39 8.63 -3.81
CA PHE A 56 -15.48 7.58 -3.87
C PHE A 56 -15.29 6.65 -5.13
N PRO A 57 -16.17 5.67 -5.47
CA PRO A 57 -16.19 4.23 -5.12
C PRO A 57 -15.63 3.22 -6.19
N CYS A 58 -15.21 2.00 -5.78
CA CYS A 58 -15.42 0.69 -6.46
C CYS A 58 -14.84 -0.49 -5.62
N GLU A 59 -15.01 -1.74 -6.08
CA GLU A 59 -14.68 -3.02 -5.43
C GLU A 59 -13.21 -3.47 -5.68
N PRO A 60 -12.48 -4.02 -4.67
CA PRO A 60 -11.03 -4.18 -4.72
C PRO A 60 -10.53 -5.33 -5.60
N ARG A 61 -9.42 -5.11 -6.32
CA ARG A 61 -8.62 -6.16 -6.99
C ARG A 61 -7.14 -5.76 -7.00
N ILE A 62 -6.22 -6.54 -6.44
CA ILE A 62 -4.99 -5.98 -5.83
C ILE A 62 -3.75 -6.04 -6.71
N PHE A 63 -2.79 -5.17 -6.44
CA PHE A 63 -1.41 -5.23 -6.93
C PHE A 63 -0.47 -5.33 -5.73
N TYR A 64 0.55 -6.18 -5.76
CA TYR A 64 1.65 -6.16 -4.80
C TYR A 64 2.96 -5.86 -5.54
N LEU A 65 3.86 -5.09 -4.93
CA LEU A 65 5.29 -5.13 -5.28
C LEU A 65 5.98 -5.86 -4.14
N ASN A 66 6.12 -7.17 -4.28
CA ASN A 66 6.74 -7.96 -3.23
C ASN A 66 8.25 -7.69 -3.20
N SER A 67 8.77 -7.21 -2.07
CA SER A 67 10.22 -7.32 -1.79
C SER A 67 10.50 -8.73 -1.29
N ALA A 68 10.35 -9.73 -2.15
CA ALA A 68 10.67 -11.10 -1.82
C ALA A 68 12.17 -11.35 -2.07
N HIS A 69 12.92 -11.56 -0.97
CA HIS A 69 14.30 -12.03 -0.94
C HIS A 69 15.37 -11.07 -1.50
N CYS A 70 15.88 -10.15 -0.66
CA CYS A 70 17.19 -9.52 -0.88
C CYS A 70 18.34 -10.54 -0.68
N PHE A 71 18.61 -11.31 -1.74
CA PHE A 71 19.95 -11.72 -2.22
C PHE A 71 19.86 -11.81 -3.76
N PRO A 72 20.91 -11.43 -4.49
CA PRO A 72 20.88 -10.25 -5.35
C PRO A 72 19.68 -10.24 -6.32
N GLY A 73 18.71 -9.36 -6.05
CA GLY A 73 17.57 -9.15 -6.95
C GLY A 73 16.27 -8.98 -6.19
N LEU A 74 15.83 -7.73 -6.00
CA LEU A 74 14.42 -7.49 -5.74
C LEU A 74 13.63 -8.04 -6.93
N CYS A 75 12.47 -8.65 -6.70
CA CYS A 75 11.61 -9.13 -7.78
C CYS A 75 10.28 -8.40 -7.68
N VAL A 76 9.97 -7.53 -8.64
CA VAL A 76 8.62 -6.99 -8.79
C VAL A 76 7.74 -8.13 -9.27
N GLN A 77 6.84 -8.60 -8.43
CA GLN A 77 5.90 -9.67 -8.77
C GLN A 77 4.47 -9.20 -8.59
N LYS A 78 3.68 -9.37 -9.64
CA LYS A 78 2.24 -9.12 -9.62
C LYS A 78 1.49 -10.31 -9.02
N GLU A 79 1.33 -10.30 -7.69
CA GLU A 79 0.50 -11.26 -6.97
C GLU A 79 -0.94 -10.75 -6.81
N PHE A 80 -1.89 -11.65 -7.02
CA PHE A 80 -3.29 -11.45 -6.65
C PHE A 80 -3.58 -12.37 -5.47
N SER A 81 -4.15 -11.85 -4.39
CA SER A 81 -4.79 -12.70 -3.39
C SER A 81 -5.83 -13.56 -4.11
N ALA A 82 -5.67 -14.89 -4.06
CA ALA A 82 -6.65 -15.84 -4.55
C ALA A 82 -7.90 -15.79 -3.65
N GLY A 83 -8.80 -14.84 -3.92
CA GLY A 83 -10.20 -15.03 -3.62
C GLY A 83 -10.70 -16.07 -4.61
N GLN A 84 -11.13 -17.23 -4.11
CA GLN A 84 -11.72 -18.29 -4.93
C GLN A 84 -12.77 -17.69 -5.88
N ILE A 85 -12.68 -18.03 -7.16
CA ILE A 85 -13.85 -18.02 -8.03
C ILE A 85 -14.76 -19.13 -7.49
N GLN A 86 -15.59 -18.80 -6.51
CA GLN A 86 -16.79 -19.56 -6.24
C GLN A 86 -17.95 -18.80 -6.88
N SER A 87 -18.66 -19.53 -7.72
CA SER A 87 -19.95 -19.19 -8.29
C SER A 87 -20.84 -18.46 -7.28
N ARG A 88 -21.60 -17.48 -7.79
CA ARG A 88 -22.74 -16.81 -7.18
C ARG A 88 -23.22 -17.43 -5.86
N HIS A 89 -23.32 -16.55 -4.87
CA HIS A 89 -23.81 -16.72 -3.49
C HIS A 89 -22.72 -16.89 -2.43
N THR A 90 -22.71 -15.95 -1.47
CA THR A 90 -22.00 -15.94 -0.18
C THR A 90 -20.49 -15.66 -0.15
N LEU A 91 -20.05 -14.44 -0.47
CA LEU A 91 -18.80 -13.87 0.06
C LEU A 91 -18.93 -12.33 0.18
N ALA A 92 -19.51 -11.86 1.29
CA ALA A 92 -19.24 -10.52 1.88
C ALA A 92 -20.23 -10.24 3.03
N ASN A 93 -19.96 -10.78 4.22
CA ASN A 93 -20.50 -10.19 5.45
C ASN A 93 -19.58 -10.44 6.66
N LYS A 94 -18.27 -10.28 6.44
CA LYS A 94 -17.32 -10.21 7.57
C LYS A 94 -17.08 -8.72 7.86
N PRO A 95 -17.52 -8.19 9.01
CA PRO A 95 -17.33 -6.78 9.34
C PRO A 95 -15.85 -6.55 9.64
N SER A 96 -15.07 -6.11 8.65
CA SER A 96 -13.67 -5.68 8.85
C SER A 96 -13.55 -4.16 8.80
N ARG A 97 -12.87 -3.60 9.81
CA ARG A 97 -12.84 -2.18 10.16
C ARG A 97 -11.57 -1.49 9.64
N THR A 98 -11.49 -1.21 8.35
CA THR A 98 -10.20 -0.88 7.73
C THR A 98 -9.90 0.60 7.52
N VAL A 99 -10.76 1.34 6.82
CA VAL A 99 -10.43 2.66 6.25
C VAL A 99 -11.56 3.64 6.55
N PHE A 100 -11.27 4.89 6.90
CA PHE A 100 -12.28 5.91 7.22
C PHE A 100 -11.99 7.19 6.45
N SER A 101 -13.04 8.01 6.28
CA SER A 101 -12.82 9.43 6.04
C SER A 101 -12.23 10.05 7.31
N ILE A 102 -11.00 10.54 7.23
CA ILE A 102 -10.39 11.35 8.27
C ILE A 102 -11.11 12.69 8.24
N GLN A 103 -12.10 12.87 9.10
CA GLN A 103 -12.74 14.15 9.33
C GLN A 103 -11.89 14.94 10.33
N GLY A 104 -11.36 16.09 9.92
CA GLY A 104 -10.66 17.00 10.82
C GLY A 104 -11.64 17.62 11.84
N LEU A 105 -11.28 17.62 13.12
CA LEU A 105 -11.89 18.48 14.15
C LEU A 105 -11.36 19.93 14.07
N ALA A 106 -11.03 20.40 12.87
CA ALA A 106 -10.56 21.75 12.63
C ALA A 106 -11.24 22.27 11.37
N GLU A 107 -11.63 23.54 11.42
CA GLU A 107 -12.27 24.31 10.35
C GLU A 107 -11.76 23.90 8.96
N PRO A 108 -12.65 23.76 7.96
CA PRO A 108 -12.24 23.37 6.63
C PRO A 108 -11.18 24.35 6.13
N PRO A 109 -10.05 23.89 5.57
CA PRO A 109 -9.19 24.80 4.85
C PRO A 109 -10.05 25.52 3.79
N PRO A 110 -9.77 26.81 3.51
CA PRO A 110 -10.51 27.57 2.51
C PRO A 110 -10.58 26.76 1.21
N PRO A 111 -11.65 26.89 0.41
CA PRO A 111 -11.92 26.00 -0.71
C PRO A 111 -10.82 26.11 -1.76
N LEU A 112 -9.76 25.31 -1.57
CA LEU A 112 -8.87 24.94 -2.63
C LEU A 112 -9.69 23.98 -3.48
N HIS A 113 -9.87 24.34 -4.75
CA HIS A 113 -10.08 23.40 -5.85
C HIS A 113 -8.92 22.38 -5.84
N GLY A 114 -8.89 21.52 -4.83
CA GLY A 114 -7.73 20.73 -4.45
C GLY A 114 -7.74 19.39 -5.17
N PRO A 115 -6.58 18.89 -5.62
CA PRO A 115 -6.49 17.65 -6.36
C PRO A 115 -7.03 16.50 -5.51
N HIS A 116 -7.90 15.71 -6.13
CA HIS A 116 -8.31 14.44 -5.58
C HIS A 116 -7.12 13.47 -5.65
N ALA A 117 -6.86 12.72 -4.59
CA ALA A 117 -5.79 11.72 -4.59
C ALA A 117 -6.16 10.55 -5.52
N ALA A 118 -5.53 10.52 -6.69
CA ALA A 118 -5.77 9.50 -7.72
C ALA A 118 -5.17 8.13 -7.35
N LEU A 119 -4.23 8.12 -6.39
CA LEU A 119 -3.47 6.93 -6.02
C LEU A 119 -3.01 7.00 -4.55
N GLN A 120 -2.91 5.85 -3.88
CA GLN A 120 -2.36 5.72 -2.54
C GLN A 120 -1.29 4.61 -2.51
N LEU A 121 -0.10 4.96 -2.02
CA LEU A 121 0.99 4.02 -1.73
C LEU A 121 0.85 3.49 -0.31
N HIS A 122 1.01 2.19 -0.13
CA HIS A 122 1.17 1.54 1.17
C HIS A 122 2.54 0.92 1.31
N LEU A 123 3.28 1.33 2.34
CA LEU A 123 4.53 0.68 2.78
C LEU A 123 4.19 -0.23 3.96
N VAL A 124 4.21 -1.55 3.76
CA VAL A 124 3.77 -2.54 4.75
C VAL A 124 4.96 -3.02 5.57
N HIS A 125 4.90 -2.79 6.88
CA HIS A 125 5.91 -3.20 7.84
C HIS A 125 5.34 -4.19 8.85
N TRP A 126 6.20 -4.99 9.47
CA TRP A 126 5.82 -5.97 10.48
C TRP A 126 6.74 -5.95 11.70
N ASN A 127 6.19 -6.27 12.87
CA ASN A 127 6.91 -6.30 14.15
C ASN A 127 7.77 -7.57 14.26
N ALA A 128 8.89 -7.57 13.55
CA ALA A 128 9.86 -8.67 13.54
C ALA A 128 10.64 -8.81 14.86
N LYS A 129 10.49 -7.85 15.79
CA LYS A 129 11.06 -7.94 17.15
C LYS A 129 10.22 -8.85 18.03
N LYS A 130 8.89 -8.83 17.86
CA LYS A 130 7.93 -9.58 18.68
C LYS A 130 7.48 -10.90 18.05
N TYR A 131 7.36 -10.95 16.72
CA TYR A 131 6.84 -12.12 15.99
C TYR A 131 7.92 -12.78 15.16
N SER A 132 7.85 -14.11 15.02
CA SER A 132 8.86 -14.88 14.27
C SER A 132 8.62 -14.82 12.77
N THR A 133 7.36 -14.66 12.36
CA THR A 133 6.97 -14.62 10.96
C THR A 133 6.00 -13.48 10.66
N PHE A 134 5.96 -13.05 9.38
CA PHE A 134 4.97 -12.08 8.93
C PHE A 134 3.53 -12.59 9.12
N GLY A 135 3.29 -13.90 8.97
CA GLY A 135 1.95 -14.48 9.14
C GLY A 135 1.45 -14.42 10.58
N GLU A 136 2.34 -14.67 11.56
CA GLU A 136 2.04 -14.47 12.98
C GLU A 136 1.72 -13.00 13.26
N ALA A 137 2.58 -12.09 12.79
CA ALA A 137 2.36 -10.66 12.95
C ALA A 137 1.04 -10.19 12.31
N ALA A 138 0.75 -10.63 11.09
CA ALA A 138 -0.48 -10.28 10.37
C ALA A 138 -1.76 -10.78 11.06
N SER A 139 -1.65 -11.67 12.05
CA SER A 139 -2.75 -12.20 12.84
C SER A 139 -2.85 -11.56 14.23
N ALA A 140 -1.93 -10.65 14.59
CA ALA A 140 -1.86 -10.04 15.91
C ALA A 140 -2.17 -8.53 15.88
N PRO A 141 -2.86 -7.97 16.90
CA PRO A 141 -3.32 -6.57 16.87
C PRO A 141 -2.23 -5.52 16.64
N ASP A 142 -1.02 -5.76 17.16
CA ASP A 142 0.15 -4.88 17.04
C ASP A 142 1.20 -5.44 16.07
N GLY A 143 0.84 -6.38 15.20
CA GLY A 143 1.82 -7.05 14.37
C GLY A 143 2.24 -6.27 13.13
N LEU A 144 1.39 -5.40 12.58
CA LEU A 144 1.69 -4.64 11.36
C LEU A 144 1.63 -3.12 11.57
N ALA A 145 2.47 -2.42 10.82
CA ALA A 145 2.42 -0.97 10.66
C ALA A 145 2.41 -0.63 9.17
N VAL A 146 1.40 0.11 8.71
CA VAL A 146 1.30 0.51 7.31
C VAL A 146 1.41 2.02 7.20
N VAL A 147 2.42 2.48 6.45
CA VAL A 147 2.58 3.89 6.11
C VAL A 147 1.88 4.17 4.79
N GLY A 148 0.84 4.99 4.83
CA GLY A 148 0.07 5.43 3.67
C GLY A 148 0.59 6.77 3.15
N VAL A 149 0.84 6.87 1.85
CA VAL A 149 1.22 8.12 1.17
C VAL A 149 0.22 8.39 0.05
N PHE A 150 -0.38 9.58 0.03
CA PHE A 150 -1.24 10.01 -1.06
C PHE A 150 -0.41 10.44 -2.26
N LEU A 151 -0.92 10.17 -3.46
CA LEU A 151 -0.34 10.65 -4.71
C LEU A 151 -1.38 11.45 -5.48
N GLU A 152 -0.97 12.64 -5.91
CA GLU A 152 -1.78 13.55 -6.72
C GLU A 152 -1.18 13.71 -8.12
N ILE A 153 -2.03 14.03 -9.08
CA ILE A 153 -1.59 14.30 -10.45
C ILE A 153 -1.14 15.75 -10.52
N GLY A 154 0.12 15.97 -10.89
CA GLY A 154 0.74 17.27 -11.02
C GLY A 154 2.11 17.18 -11.69
N ALA A 155 3.15 17.65 -11.01
CA ALA A 155 4.51 17.62 -11.53
C ALA A 155 5.04 16.18 -11.63
N GLU A 156 5.91 15.95 -12.62
CA GLU A 156 6.57 14.64 -12.77
C GLU A 156 7.45 14.32 -11.56
N HIS A 157 7.27 13.13 -10.99
CA HIS A 157 8.09 12.68 -9.89
C HIS A 157 9.44 12.13 -10.39
N PRO A 158 10.58 12.73 -10.03
CA PRO A 158 11.87 12.41 -10.66
C PRO A 158 12.29 10.95 -10.46
N TYR A 159 11.94 10.35 -9.32
CA TYR A 159 12.33 8.97 -8.98
C TYR A 159 11.29 7.91 -9.37
N MET A 160 10.09 8.32 -9.81
CA MET A 160 9.02 7.38 -10.12
C MET A 160 9.21 6.72 -11.49
N ASN A 161 9.94 7.38 -12.40
CA ASN A 161 10.21 6.87 -13.76
C ASN A 161 10.80 5.45 -13.73
N ARG A 162 11.76 5.19 -12.84
CA ARG A 162 12.34 3.85 -12.67
C ARG A 162 11.29 2.79 -12.34
N LEU A 163 10.34 3.12 -11.47
CA LEU A 163 9.25 2.22 -11.09
C LEU A 163 8.28 2.03 -12.26
N THR A 164 7.85 3.12 -12.90
CA THR A 164 6.90 3.07 -14.01
C THR A 164 7.46 2.40 -15.26
N ASP A 165 8.77 2.44 -15.49
CA ASP A 165 9.43 1.69 -16.56
C ASP A 165 9.42 0.18 -16.27
N ALA A 166 9.65 -0.20 -15.01
CA ALA A 166 9.54 -1.61 -14.59
C ALA A 166 8.10 -2.14 -14.69
N LEU A 167 7.08 -1.29 -14.51
CA LEU A 167 5.67 -1.68 -14.67
C LEU A 167 5.37 -2.23 -16.07
N TYR A 168 6.07 -1.80 -17.12
CA TYR A 168 5.91 -2.33 -18.46
C TYR A 168 6.25 -3.82 -18.54
N MET A 169 7.32 -4.24 -17.86
CA MET A 169 7.77 -5.63 -17.82
C MET A 169 6.80 -6.52 -17.05
N VAL A 170 6.03 -5.94 -16.11
CA VAL A 170 5.05 -6.66 -15.28
C VAL A 170 3.59 -6.33 -15.59
N ARG A 171 3.32 -5.96 -16.85
CA ARG A 171 2.00 -5.52 -17.30
C ARG A 171 0.90 -6.56 -17.08
N PHE A 172 1.21 -7.86 -17.22
CA PHE A 172 0.26 -8.97 -17.12
C PHE A 172 0.36 -9.72 -15.80
N LYS A 173 -0.74 -10.31 -15.34
CA LYS A 173 -0.78 -11.17 -14.16
C LYS A 173 0.26 -12.30 -14.25
N GLY A 174 0.95 -12.56 -13.12
CA GLY A 174 1.93 -13.64 -13.01
C GLY A 174 3.31 -13.32 -13.59
N THR A 175 3.47 -12.19 -14.28
CA THR A 175 4.78 -11.73 -14.74
C THR A 175 5.58 -11.09 -13.60
N THR A 176 6.90 -11.22 -13.68
CA THR A 176 7.84 -10.69 -12.70
C THR A 176 9.05 -10.05 -13.37
N ALA A 177 9.68 -9.09 -12.69
CA ALA A 177 10.89 -8.42 -13.18
C ALA A 177 11.87 -8.12 -12.03
N GLN A 178 13.16 -8.21 -12.30
CA GLN A 178 14.16 -7.82 -11.30
C GLN A 178 14.17 -6.29 -11.12
N PHE A 179 14.21 -5.82 -9.87
CA PHE A 179 14.10 -4.40 -9.51
C PHE A 179 15.06 -4.00 -8.39
N SER A 180 16.36 -4.16 -8.61
CA SER A 180 17.39 -3.82 -7.62
C SER A 180 17.56 -2.30 -7.42
N CYS A 181 18.24 -1.91 -6.34
CA CYS A 181 18.70 -0.54 -6.05
C CYS A 181 17.60 0.54 -6.03
N PHE A 182 16.39 0.19 -5.58
CA PHE A 182 15.31 1.13 -5.32
C PHE A 182 15.25 1.50 -3.84
N GLN A 183 15.22 2.79 -3.53
CA GLN A 183 15.12 3.29 -2.15
C GLN A 183 13.70 3.82 -1.91
N PRO A 184 12.87 3.15 -1.07
CA PRO A 184 11.49 3.58 -0.84
C PRO A 184 11.35 5.01 -0.27
N ASN A 185 12.40 5.52 0.37
CA ASN A 185 12.45 6.89 0.89
C ASN A 185 12.23 7.96 -0.19
N CYS A 186 12.52 7.66 -1.46
CA CYS A 186 12.26 8.59 -2.55
C CYS A 186 10.76 8.78 -2.84
N LEU A 187 9.89 7.93 -2.30
CA LEU A 187 8.43 8.03 -2.43
C LEU A 187 7.76 8.61 -1.18
N LEU A 188 8.53 9.27 -0.32
CA LEU A 188 8.00 9.97 0.85
C LEU A 188 7.96 11.48 0.58
N PRO A 189 6.94 12.20 1.07
CA PRO A 189 6.86 13.66 0.99
C PRO A 189 8.01 14.33 1.78
N ALA A 190 8.08 15.66 1.79
CA ALA A 190 9.07 16.35 2.64
C ALA A 190 8.66 16.26 4.12
N SER A 191 7.39 16.53 4.43
CA SER A 191 6.85 16.45 5.79
C SER A 191 6.73 15.01 6.30
N ARG A 192 6.82 14.85 7.61
CA ARG A 192 6.53 13.59 8.32
C ARG A 192 5.28 13.73 9.20
N HIS A 193 4.46 14.75 9.00
CA HIS A 193 3.18 14.86 9.69
C HIS A 193 2.22 13.78 9.21
N TYR A 194 1.47 13.19 10.15
CA TYR A 194 0.59 12.06 9.86
C TYR A 194 -0.67 12.06 10.73
N TRP A 195 -1.66 11.30 10.28
CA TRP A 195 -2.73 10.76 11.10
C TRP A 195 -2.48 9.29 11.42
N THR A 196 -2.95 8.84 12.58
CA THR A 196 -2.83 7.43 12.98
C THR A 196 -4.06 6.91 13.70
N TYR A 197 -4.38 5.64 13.45
CA TYR A 197 -5.47 4.91 14.08
C TYR A 197 -5.25 3.38 13.98
N PRO A 198 -5.86 2.56 14.86
CA PRO A 198 -5.87 1.12 14.73
C PRO A 198 -6.89 0.66 13.67
N GLY A 199 -6.44 -0.17 12.73
CA GLY A 199 -7.25 -0.67 11.63
C GLY A 199 -6.85 -2.07 11.18
N SER A 200 -7.10 -2.37 9.91
CA SER A 200 -6.85 -3.69 9.33
C SER A 200 -6.16 -3.61 7.98
N LEU A 201 -5.83 -4.78 7.44
CA LEU A 201 -5.48 -4.93 6.03
C LEU A 201 -6.67 -4.52 5.15
N THR A 202 -6.40 -3.82 4.05
CA THR A 202 -7.44 -3.37 3.10
C THR A 202 -7.84 -4.45 2.10
N THR A 203 -7.10 -5.55 2.13
CA THR A 203 -7.25 -6.72 1.28
C THR A 203 -7.49 -7.98 2.11
N PRO A 204 -8.21 -8.98 1.59
CA PRO A 204 -8.31 -10.30 2.24
C PRO A 204 -6.94 -10.77 2.75
N PRO A 205 -6.85 -11.28 3.99
CA PRO A 205 -7.95 -11.69 4.88
C PRO A 205 -8.61 -10.56 5.71
N LEU A 206 -8.24 -9.29 5.49
CA LEU A 206 -8.78 -8.13 6.21
C LEU A 206 -8.54 -8.14 7.73
N SER A 207 -7.44 -8.78 8.17
CA SER A 207 -7.06 -8.91 9.57
C SER A 207 -6.87 -7.56 10.26
N GLU A 208 -7.46 -7.41 11.45
CA GLU A 208 -7.37 -6.20 12.30
C GLU A 208 -6.06 -6.18 13.09
N SER A 209 -4.95 -6.13 12.36
CA SER A 209 -3.57 -6.24 12.86
C SER A 209 -2.70 -5.03 12.53
N VAL A 210 -3.30 -3.94 12.01
CA VAL A 210 -2.58 -2.82 11.40
C VAL A 210 -2.69 -1.56 12.24
N THR A 211 -1.55 -1.00 12.62
CA THR A 211 -1.45 0.41 13.01
C THR A 211 -1.25 1.26 11.75
N TRP A 212 -2.24 2.08 11.40
CA TRP A 212 -2.16 2.96 10.24
C TRP A 212 -1.39 4.23 10.57
N ILE A 213 -0.52 4.65 9.66
CA ILE A 213 0.20 5.94 9.70
C ILE A 213 0.02 6.59 8.32
N VAL A 214 -0.93 7.49 8.18
CA VAL A 214 -1.26 8.14 6.91
C VAL A 214 -0.60 9.50 6.87
N LEU A 215 0.37 9.70 5.98
CA LEU A 215 1.08 10.97 5.85
C LEU A 215 0.12 12.06 5.35
N ARG A 216 0.25 13.25 5.92
CA ARG A 216 -0.59 14.41 5.62
C ARG A 216 -0.34 14.96 4.22
N GLU A 217 0.93 15.09 3.87
CA GLU A 217 1.36 15.68 2.61
C GLU A 217 1.40 14.62 1.50
N PRO A 218 0.75 14.84 0.35
CA PRO A 218 0.88 13.96 -0.80
C PRO A 218 2.24 14.13 -1.49
N ILE A 219 2.58 13.20 -2.38
CA ILE A 219 3.60 13.42 -3.41
C ILE A 219 2.93 13.61 -4.77
N SER A 220 3.56 14.36 -5.66
CA SER A 220 3.04 14.61 -7.02
C SER A 220 3.63 13.60 -8.00
N ILE A 221 2.83 13.11 -8.95
CA ILE A 221 3.26 12.34 -10.13
C ILE A 221 2.66 12.94 -11.40
N SER A 222 3.32 12.78 -12.55
CA SER A 222 2.74 13.27 -13.82
C SER A 222 1.60 12.37 -14.30
N GLU A 223 0.72 12.91 -15.13
CA GLU A 223 -0.32 12.13 -15.81
C GLU A 223 0.28 10.98 -16.62
N ARG A 224 1.41 11.22 -17.29
CA ARG A 224 2.19 10.19 -18.00
C ARG A 224 2.63 9.04 -17.10
N GLN A 225 3.06 9.33 -15.86
CA GLN A 225 3.41 8.30 -14.89
C GLN A 225 2.16 7.54 -14.42
N MET A 226 1.05 8.23 -14.21
CA MET A 226 -0.23 7.63 -13.83
C MET A 226 -0.79 6.68 -14.90
N GLU A 227 -0.64 7.02 -16.18
CA GLU A 227 -1.04 6.15 -17.31
C GLU A 227 -0.31 4.80 -17.30
N LYS A 228 0.94 4.75 -16.82
CA LYS A 228 1.70 3.49 -16.71
C LYS A 228 1.06 2.53 -15.70
N PHE A 229 0.49 3.05 -14.61
CA PHE A 229 -0.30 2.25 -13.67
C PHE A 229 -1.60 1.76 -14.31
N ARG A 230 -2.33 2.65 -15.00
CA ARG A 230 -3.59 2.30 -15.70
C ARG A 230 -3.39 1.32 -16.85
N GLY A 231 -2.18 1.23 -17.40
CA GLY A 231 -1.78 0.26 -18.42
C GLY A 231 -1.55 -1.17 -17.92
N LEU A 232 -1.56 -1.40 -16.60
CA LEU A 232 -1.45 -2.74 -16.02
C LEU A 232 -2.76 -3.53 -16.23
N HIS A 233 -2.68 -4.87 -16.20
CA HIS A 233 -3.83 -5.77 -16.44
C HIS A 233 -4.13 -6.73 -15.28
N PHE A 234 -5.38 -6.92 -14.89
CA PHE A 234 -5.80 -7.98 -13.95
C PHE A 234 -5.54 -9.39 -14.47
N THR A 235 -5.39 -9.54 -15.77
CA THR A 235 -5.38 -10.80 -16.48
C THR A 235 -4.00 -11.18 -17.00
N SER A 236 -3.79 -12.46 -17.30
CA SER A 236 -2.53 -12.98 -17.83
C SER A 236 -2.39 -12.61 -19.32
N VAL A 237 -1.29 -13.06 -19.96
CA VAL A 237 -1.04 -12.79 -21.38
C VAL A 237 -2.10 -13.42 -22.29
N ASP A 238 -2.57 -14.61 -21.90
CA ASP A 238 -3.44 -15.47 -22.73
C ASP A 238 -4.94 -15.24 -22.46
N ASP A 239 -5.26 -14.43 -21.46
CA ASP A 239 -6.63 -14.11 -21.04
C ASP A 239 -7.16 -12.84 -21.75
N GLU A 240 -8.48 -12.65 -21.71
CA GLU A 240 -9.09 -11.37 -22.09
C GLU A 240 -8.49 -10.21 -21.29
N ARG A 241 -8.17 -9.10 -21.96
CA ARG A 241 -7.50 -7.97 -21.32
C ARG A 241 -8.46 -7.19 -20.44
N ILE A 242 -8.21 -7.21 -19.14
CA ILE A 242 -8.92 -6.38 -18.17
C ILE A 242 -7.91 -5.44 -17.52
N HIS A 243 -8.07 -4.14 -17.74
CA HIS A 243 -7.20 -3.14 -17.11
C HIS A 243 -7.31 -3.19 -15.58
N MET A 244 -6.15 -3.06 -14.94
CA MET A 244 -6.02 -2.93 -13.49
C MET A 244 -6.28 -1.49 -13.12
N VAL A 245 -7.55 -1.16 -12.91
CA VAL A 245 -8.02 0.14 -12.43
C VAL A 245 -9.06 -0.07 -11.35
N ASN A 246 -9.25 0.95 -10.51
CA ASN A 246 -10.17 0.91 -9.37
C ASN A 246 -9.85 -0.22 -8.38
N ASN A 247 -8.55 -0.44 -8.15
CA ASN A 247 -8.04 -1.48 -7.25
C ASN A 247 -8.03 -1.09 -5.77
N PHE A 248 -9.02 -0.32 -5.32
CA PHE A 248 -9.08 0.25 -3.98
C PHE A 248 -10.34 -0.22 -3.26
N ARG A 249 -10.31 -0.32 -1.93
CA ARG A 249 -11.49 -0.54 -1.09
C ARG A 249 -12.08 0.81 -0.65
N PRO A 250 -13.42 0.98 -0.67
CA PRO A 250 -14.04 2.21 -0.19
C PRO A 250 -13.92 2.34 1.35
N PRO A 251 -14.10 3.56 1.89
CA PRO A 251 -14.16 3.76 3.33
C PRO A 251 -15.23 2.89 3.98
N GLN A 252 -14.89 2.44 5.16
CA GLN A 252 -15.70 1.67 6.07
C GLN A 252 -16.21 2.60 7.19
N PRO A 253 -17.07 2.14 8.12
CA PRO A 253 -17.53 2.96 9.25
C PRO A 253 -16.51 3.09 10.39
N LEU A 254 -16.32 4.29 10.95
CA LEU A 254 -15.29 4.57 11.97
C LEU A 254 -15.47 3.76 13.27
N MET A 255 -16.71 3.37 13.59
CA MET A 255 -17.06 2.55 14.76
C MET A 255 -16.45 3.09 16.07
N GLY A 256 -16.50 4.41 16.27
CA GLY A 256 -16.06 5.08 17.51
C GLY A 256 -14.54 5.13 17.73
N ARG A 257 -13.72 4.75 16.74
CA ARG A 257 -12.26 4.90 16.86
C ARG A 257 -11.84 6.35 16.83
N LEU A 258 -10.82 6.66 17.63
CA LEU A 258 -10.15 7.94 17.63
C LEU A 258 -9.04 7.96 16.57
N VAL A 259 -9.09 8.95 15.69
CA VAL A 259 -7.97 9.30 14.79
C VAL A 259 -7.12 10.35 15.50
N LYS A 260 -5.82 10.09 15.65
CA LYS A 260 -4.87 11.05 16.23
C LYS A 260 -4.08 11.73 15.12
N ALA A 261 -3.72 13.00 15.30
CA ALA A 261 -2.84 13.74 14.40
C ALA A 261 -1.50 14.04 15.09
N SER A 262 -0.41 14.05 14.33
CA SER A 262 0.93 14.40 14.84
C SER A 262 1.20 15.92 14.80
N PHE A 263 0.19 16.72 14.49
CA PHE A 263 0.29 18.16 14.24
C PHE A 263 -0.96 18.86 14.77
N ARG A 264 -0.86 20.17 15.00
CA ARG A 264 -2.01 21.02 15.26
C ARG A 264 -2.45 21.62 13.93
N ALA A 265 -3.75 21.57 13.67
CA ALA A 265 -4.36 22.21 12.51
C ALA A 265 -4.59 23.69 12.81
#